data_AF-A0A1A8PR29-F1
#
_entry.id   AF-A0A1A8PR29-F1
#
_cell.length_a   1.000
_cell.length_b   1.000
_cell.length_c   1.000
_cell.angle_alpha   90.00
_cell.angle_beta   90.00
_cell.angle_gamma   90.00
#
_symmetry.space_group_name_H-M   'P 1'
#
loop_
_entity.id
_entity.type
_entity.pdbx_description
1 polymer ?
#
loop_
_entity_poly.entity_id
_entity_poly.type
_entity_poly.pdbx_seq_one_letter_code
_entity_poly.pdbx_strand_id
1 'polypeptide(L)'
;MTSPAKIRKDKEIVAEYETQVKEIRAQLVEQLKCLDQQCELRVQLLQDLQDFFRKKAEIEMDYSRNLEKLAERFLTKTRGTKDHLLKKEQVISSPLNCWNLMLLQVKRESRDHATLSDLYLNNIIPRFAQISEDSGRLFKKSKEVGVQLQEDLLKVLNELYTVMKTYHMYNTDSINAESKLKEAEKQMGRSSRQEDRQTPRSPDTLASIKSDEKVVRRSSVKKIEKMKEKRQAKYTENKLKAIKARNEYLLALEATNSCVFKYYIHDLSDIIDCCDLGYHASLHRALRTYLSAEQNVETSKHTGLETLEGAAEILEPNGDKQKLMETYNNIFCPPARFDFQSHMGDTMGVMCAQPPVEEDLLQRFQQLQSRLSTLTIENEEVKKTMGATLSTIQDMVTVEDYDVSECFHHSNSMESVKSTFSESYLSKPSLAKRRANQQETEQFYFTKLKEFLEGRSLITKLEAKRDLIQKTLGESQKTDCCLASGRRNSTVQKQDSGEAIPLMVDCCIRFISRHGLQHEGIFRVSGSQVEVNDIKNAFERGEDPLAGDQNDHDIDSIAGVLKLYFRGLEGALFPKEVFHDLISCVSMESLQERAVHIQKVLQALPGQTLIIMRYLFAFLNHLSQHSEENMMDPYN
;
A
#
# COMPACT_ATOMS: atom_id res chain seq x y z
N MET A 1 -52.49 -23.05 -44.16
CA MET A 1 -53.67 -22.21 -44.47
C MET A 1 -53.17 -20.90 -45.08
N THR A 2 -52.84 -20.89 -46.37
CA THR A 2 -52.47 -19.66 -47.08
C THR A 2 -53.77 -18.91 -47.40
N SER A 3 -54.03 -17.82 -46.69
CA SER A 3 -55.09 -16.87 -47.06
C SER A 3 -54.95 -16.52 -48.55
N PRO A 4 -56.03 -16.42 -49.33
CA PRO A 4 -55.94 -16.00 -50.73
C PRO A 4 -55.20 -14.65 -50.78
N ALA A 5 -54.10 -14.60 -51.52
CA ALA A 5 -53.27 -13.41 -51.65
C ALA A 5 -54.15 -12.24 -52.13
N LYS A 6 -54.23 -11.16 -51.35
CA LYS A 6 -54.94 -9.93 -51.74
C LYS A 6 -54.40 -9.48 -53.10
N ILE A 7 -55.31 -9.23 -54.05
CA ILE A 7 -54.96 -8.52 -55.30
C ILE A 7 -54.69 -7.07 -54.92
N ARG A 8 -53.43 -6.76 -54.60
CA ARG A 8 -53.01 -5.40 -54.24
C ARG A 8 -52.90 -4.55 -55.49
N LYS A 9 -53.45 -3.33 -55.43
CA LYS A 9 -53.34 -2.35 -56.52
C LYS A 9 -52.09 -1.49 -56.30
N ASP A 10 -51.49 -0.97 -57.38
CA ASP A 10 -50.26 -0.16 -57.37
C ASP A 10 -50.22 0.92 -56.27
N LYS A 11 -51.35 1.60 -56.03
CA LYS A 11 -51.46 2.66 -55.00
C LYS A 11 -51.30 2.16 -53.57
N GLU A 12 -51.74 0.94 -53.27
CA GLU A 12 -51.68 0.35 -51.91
C GLU A 12 -50.24 -0.05 -51.58
N ILE A 13 -49.55 -0.72 -52.52
CA ILE A 13 -48.15 -1.14 -52.37
C ILE A 13 -47.22 0.07 -52.23
N VAL A 14 -47.43 1.09 -53.06
CA VAL A 14 -46.64 2.34 -53.00
C VAL A 14 -46.84 3.05 -51.67
N ALA A 15 -48.07 3.13 -51.15
CA ALA A 15 -48.35 3.77 -49.87
C ALA A 15 -47.75 3.01 -48.67
N GLU A 16 -47.79 1.68 -48.68
CA GLU A 16 -47.14 0.84 -47.66
C GLU A 16 -45.62 1.08 -47.66
N TYR A 17 -45.00 1.09 -48.85
CA TYR A 17 -43.57 1.33 -49.00
C TYR A 17 -43.16 2.75 -48.55
N GLU A 18 -43.91 3.78 -48.96
CA GLU A 18 -43.67 5.16 -48.54
C GLU A 18 -43.80 5.34 -47.02
N THR A 19 -44.69 4.57 -46.37
CA THR A 19 -44.83 4.56 -44.91
C THR A 19 -43.58 3.98 -44.24
N GLN A 20 -43.09 2.83 -44.72
CA GLN A 20 -41.87 2.22 -44.20
C GLN A 20 -40.63 3.12 -44.38
N VAL A 21 -40.50 3.78 -45.54
CA VAL A 21 -39.39 4.73 -45.79
C VAL A 21 -39.48 5.95 -44.86
N LYS A 22 -40.69 6.43 -44.53
CA LYS A 22 -40.88 7.52 -43.55
C LYS A 22 -40.46 7.08 -42.15
N GLU A 23 -40.80 5.86 -41.74
CA GLU A 23 -40.38 5.29 -40.45
C GLU A 23 -38.86 5.18 -40.36
N ILE A 24 -38.20 4.67 -41.42
CA ILE A 24 -36.73 4.61 -41.49
C ILE A 24 -36.15 6.02 -41.36
N ARG A 25 -36.61 7.00 -42.15
CA ARG A 25 -36.15 8.40 -42.06
C ARG A 25 -36.30 8.98 -40.65
N ALA A 26 -37.41 8.71 -39.98
CA ALA A 26 -37.61 9.15 -38.60
C ALA A 26 -36.58 8.51 -37.65
N GLN A 27 -36.32 7.20 -37.77
CA GLN A 27 -35.28 6.54 -36.97
C GLN A 27 -33.88 7.09 -37.22
N LEU A 28 -33.51 7.39 -38.48
CA LEU A 28 -32.20 7.96 -38.80
C LEU A 28 -31.97 9.32 -38.12
N VAL A 29 -33.01 10.16 -38.05
CA VAL A 29 -32.95 11.44 -37.34
C VAL A 29 -32.79 11.24 -35.83
N GLU A 30 -33.52 10.30 -35.23
CA GLU A 30 -33.40 10.00 -33.81
C GLU A 30 -32.03 9.39 -33.45
N GLN A 31 -31.44 8.59 -34.35
CA GLN A 31 -30.07 8.08 -34.18
C GLN A 31 -29.05 9.22 -34.07
N LEU A 32 -29.13 10.23 -34.94
CA LEU A 32 -28.22 11.39 -34.89
C LEU A 32 -28.42 12.22 -33.61
N LYS A 33 -29.67 12.45 -33.19
CA LYS A 33 -29.96 13.15 -31.93
C LYS A 33 -29.41 12.42 -30.71
N CYS A 34 -29.54 11.08 -30.69
CA CYS A 34 -28.99 10.26 -29.63
C CYS A 34 -27.46 10.41 -29.54
N LEU A 35 -26.77 10.34 -30.69
CA LEU A 35 -25.32 10.51 -30.76
C LEU A 35 -24.88 11.93 -30.32
N ASP A 36 -25.61 12.98 -30.73
CA ASP A 36 -25.38 14.36 -30.27
C ASP A 36 -25.50 14.47 -28.76
N GLN A 37 -26.58 13.93 -28.18
CA GLN A 37 -26.79 13.95 -26.73
C GLN A 37 -25.71 13.20 -25.96
N GLN A 38 -25.25 12.05 -26.47
CA GLN A 38 -24.16 11.29 -25.84
C GLN A 38 -22.84 12.08 -25.85
N CYS A 39 -22.55 12.80 -26.93
CA CYS A 39 -21.37 13.68 -26.98
C CYS A 39 -21.47 14.82 -25.95
N GLU A 40 -22.64 15.47 -25.85
CA GLU A 40 -22.88 16.55 -24.89
C GLU A 40 -22.69 16.07 -23.44
N LEU A 41 -23.24 14.91 -23.09
CA LEU A 41 -23.07 14.31 -21.76
C LEU A 41 -21.61 14.02 -21.41
N ARG A 42 -20.82 13.56 -22.38
CA ARG A 42 -19.38 13.28 -22.18
C ARG A 42 -18.59 14.57 -21.99
N VAL A 43 -18.85 15.60 -22.80
CA VAL A 43 -18.22 16.91 -22.65
C VAL A 43 -18.58 17.54 -21.31
N GLN A 44 -19.85 17.42 -20.88
CA GLN A 44 -20.28 17.90 -19.56
C GLN A 44 -19.56 17.16 -18.43
N LEU A 45 -19.46 15.84 -18.49
CA LEU A 45 -18.72 15.05 -17.49
C LEU A 45 -17.24 15.49 -17.40
N LEU A 46 -16.58 15.71 -18.53
CA LEU A 46 -15.21 16.21 -18.56
C LEU A 46 -15.08 17.61 -17.99
N GLN A 47 -16.10 18.46 -18.17
CA GLN A 47 -16.15 19.79 -17.56
C GLN A 47 -16.29 19.68 -16.04
N ASP A 48 -17.21 18.85 -15.56
CA ASP A 48 -17.43 18.60 -14.13
C ASP A 48 -16.16 18.06 -13.47
N LEU A 49 -15.45 17.15 -14.14
CA LEU A 49 -14.16 16.62 -13.67
C LEU A 49 -13.10 17.72 -13.57
N GLN A 50 -13.00 18.61 -14.56
CA GLN A 50 -12.06 19.73 -14.50
C GLN A 50 -12.36 20.67 -13.32
N ASP A 51 -13.63 21.01 -13.12
CA ASP A 51 -14.06 21.91 -12.05
C ASP A 51 -13.88 21.27 -10.67
N PHE A 52 -14.15 19.96 -10.56
CA PHE A 52 -13.85 19.17 -9.36
C PHE A 52 -12.37 19.22 -9.00
N PHE A 53 -11.47 18.91 -9.95
CA PHE A 53 -10.03 18.91 -9.68
C PHE A 53 -9.49 20.31 -9.43
N ARG A 54 -10.07 21.34 -10.03
CA ARG A 54 -9.72 22.74 -9.71
C ARG A 54 -10.04 23.05 -8.26
N LYS A 55 -11.25 22.69 -7.81
CA LYS A 55 -11.64 22.88 -6.41
C LYS A 55 -10.81 22.04 -5.45
N LYS A 56 -10.52 20.78 -5.79
CA LYS A 56 -9.65 19.92 -4.98
C LYS A 56 -8.25 20.53 -4.86
N ALA A 57 -7.67 21.02 -5.95
CA ALA A 57 -6.35 21.67 -5.93
C ALA A 57 -6.29 22.89 -5.02
N GLU A 58 -7.34 23.73 -5.00
CA GLU A 58 -7.44 24.85 -4.05
C GLU A 58 -7.44 24.36 -2.60
N ILE A 59 -8.22 23.32 -2.29
CA ILE A 59 -8.29 22.73 -0.94
C ILE A 59 -6.93 22.16 -0.51
N GLU A 60 -6.25 21.41 -1.39
CA GLU A 60 -4.93 20.86 -1.12
C GLU A 60 -3.91 21.97 -0.83
N MET A 61 -3.94 23.06 -1.61
CA MET A 61 -3.04 24.19 -1.42
C MET A 61 -3.33 24.95 -0.12
N ASP A 62 -4.60 25.11 0.25
CA ASP A 62 -5.00 25.70 1.52
C ASP A 62 -4.52 24.87 2.71
N TYR A 63 -4.69 23.55 2.64
CA TYR A 63 -4.20 22.63 3.65
C TYR A 63 -2.67 22.69 3.79
N SER A 64 -1.95 22.61 2.65
CA SER A 64 -0.49 22.79 2.60
C SER A 64 -0.03 24.07 3.28
N ARG A 65 -0.62 25.23 2.92
CA ARG A 65 -0.26 26.52 3.51
C ARG A 65 -0.51 26.58 5.03
N ASN A 66 -1.55 25.91 5.52
CA ASN A 66 -1.83 25.85 6.95
C ASN A 66 -0.82 24.98 7.69
N LEU A 67 -0.40 23.85 7.11
CA LEU A 67 0.65 23.00 7.66
C LEU A 67 2.02 23.70 7.68
N GLU A 68 2.39 24.42 6.61
CA GLU A 68 3.65 25.16 6.58
C GLU A 68 3.70 26.22 7.70
N LYS A 69 2.64 27.00 7.85
CA LYS A 69 2.52 28.00 8.92
C LYS A 69 2.60 27.38 10.31
N LEU A 70 2.00 26.19 10.49
CA LEU A 70 2.08 25.43 11.74
C LEU A 70 3.54 25.07 12.06
N ALA A 71 4.25 24.47 11.11
CA ALA A 71 5.65 24.09 11.31
C ALA A 71 6.56 25.31 11.53
N GLU A 72 6.42 26.37 10.73
CA GLU A 72 7.23 27.58 10.84
C GLU A 72 7.06 28.27 12.20
N ARG A 73 5.84 28.34 12.72
CA ARG A 73 5.55 28.94 14.04
C ARG A 73 6.37 28.29 15.16
N PHE A 74 6.55 26.97 15.10
CA PHE A 74 7.29 26.24 16.14
C PHE A 74 8.80 26.14 15.87
N LEU A 75 9.22 26.14 14.61
CA LEU A 75 10.64 26.18 14.26
C LEU A 75 11.27 27.54 14.58
N THR A 76 10.55 28.64 14.35
CA THR A 76 11.01 30.01 14.68
C THR A 76 11.10 30.22 16.18
N LYS A 77 10.12 29.74 16.96
CA LYS A 77 10.14 29.78 18.43
C LYS A 77 11.35 29.01 19.00
N THR A 78 11.66 27.84 18.44
CA THR A 78 12.82 27.03 18.85
C THR A 78 14.16 27.71 18.51
N ARG A 79 14.22 28.55 17.47
CA ARG A 79 15.41 29.34 17.13
C ARG A 79 15.54 30.61 17.98
N GLY A 80 14.45 31.32 18.28
CA GLY A 80 14.48 32.56 19.07
C GLY A 80 14.91 32.36 20.52
N THR A 81 14.64 31.20 21.12
CA THR A 81 15.10 30.87 22.48
C THR A 81 16.61 30.52 22.54
N LYS A 82 17.23 30.19 21.39
CA LYS A 82 18.65 29.81 21.30
C LYS A 82 19.62 31.00 21.41
N ASP A 83 19.14 32.24 21.29
CA ASP A 83 20.02 33.42 21.32
C ASP A 83 20.38 33.91 22.73
N HIS A 84 19.69 33.44 23.80
CA HIS A 84 19.88 33.99 25.14
C HIS A 84 20.60 33.08 26.16
N LEU A 85 20.75 31.77 25.93
CA LEU A 85 21.33 30.87 26.94
C LEU A 85 22.12 29.70 26.30
N LEU A 86 23.44 29.79 26.25
CA LEU A 86 24.38 28.76 25.75
C LEU A 86 24.55 28.70 24.20
N LYS A 87 25.56 29.42 23.70
CA LYS A 87 26.13 29.26 22.34
C LYS A 87 27.00 28.00 22.17
N LYS A 88 26.92 27.03 23.08
CA LYS A 88 27.55 25.71 23.00
C LYS A 88 26.52 24.69 23.51
N GLU A 89 26.54 23.49 22.94
CA GLU A 89 25.81 22.29 23.42
C GLU A 89 24.39 22.09 22.84
N GLN A 90 24.36 21.58 21.60
CA GLN A 90 23.21 20.81 21.12
C GLN A 90 23.36 19.36 21.59
N VAL A 91 23.01 19.09 22.84
CA VAL A 91 22.58 17.75 23.22
C VAL A 91 21.09 17.68 22.96
N ILE A 92 20.74 17.02 21.85
CA ILE A 92 19.35 16.72 21.52
C ILE A 92 18.93 15.55 22.41
N SER A 93 18.16 15.86 23.46
CA SER A 93 17.48 14.85 24.27
C SER A 93 16.49 14.07 23.40
N SER A 94 16.29 12.78 23.72
CA SER A 94 15.42 11.88 22.93
C SER A 94 13.99 12.43 22.69
N PRO A 95 13.30 13.10 23.62
CA PRO A 95 11.99 13.71 23.34
C PRO A 95 12.10 14.94 22.43
N LEU A 96 13.21 15.68 22.48
CA LEU A 96 13.45 16.81 21.57
C LEU A 96 13.67 16.31 20.13
N ASN A 97 14.27 15.12 19.97
CA ASN A 97 14.38 14.47 18.68
C ASN A 97 12.98 14.10 18.13
N CYS A 98 12.13 13.46 18.94
CA CYS A 98 10.74 13.15 18.56
C CYS A 98 9.97 14.41 18.15
N TRP A 99 10.10 15.50 18.93
CA TRP A 99 9.49 16.79 18.60
C TRP A 99 9.97 17.34 17.25
N ASN A 100 11.28 17.29 16.97
CA ASN A 100 11.83 17.76 15.71
C ASN A 100 11.34 16.91 14.53
N LEU A 101 11.29 15.58 14.67
CA LEU A 101 10.78 14.67 13.64
C LEU A 101 9.28 14.91 13.37
N MET A 102 8.49 15.17 14.40
CA MET A 102 7.08 15.53 14.24
C MET A 102 6.91 16.83 13.44
N LEU A 103 7.71 17.87 13.72
CA LEU A 103 7.70 19.10 12.93
C LEU A 103 8.17 18.87 11.48
N LEU A 104 9.17 18.01 11.27
CA LEU A 104 9.62 17.63 9.92
C LEU A 104 8.54 16.87 9.15
N GLN A 105 7.77 16.02 9.83
CA GLN A 105 6.64 15.32 9.22
C GLN A 105 5.56 16.29 8.74
N VAL A 106 5.20 17.28 9.55
CA VAL A 106 4.26 18.35 9.14
C VAL A 106 4.77 19.11 7.91
N LYS A 107 6.08 19.41 7.84
CA LYS A 107 6.70 20.04 6.67
C LYS A 107 6.69 19.15 5.42
N ARG A 108 6.86 17.84 5.59
CA ARG A 108 6.79 16.86 4.51
C ARG A 108 5.37 16.83 3.94
N GLU A 109 4.36 16.66 4.80
CA GLU A 109 2.94 16.68 4.40
C GLU A 109 2.57 18.00 3.69
N SER A 110 3.00 19.15 4.22
CA SER A 110 2.83 20.45 3.57
C SER A 110 3.31 20.45 2.11
N ARG A 111 4.51 19.92 1.83
CA ARG A 111 5.09 19.85 0.48
C ARG A 111 4.38 18.85 -0.41
N ASP A 112 3.99 17.71 0.13
CA ASP A 112 3.28 16.65 -0.60
C ASP A 112 1.92 17.16 -1.09
N HIS A 113 1.16 17.87 -0.23
CA HIS A 113 -0.11 18.49 -0.59
C HIS A 113 0.04 19.64 -1.59
N ALA A 114 1.10 20.45 -1.51
CA ALA A 114 1.41 21.44 -2.55
C ALA A 114 1.67 20.76 -3.91
N THR A 115 2.43 19.66 -3.89
CA THR A 115 2.73 18.87 -5.10
C THR A 115 1.48 18.25 -5.70
N LEU A 116 0.54 17.76 -4.87
CA LEU A 116 -0.77 17.27 -5.34
C LEU A 116 -1.56 18.38 -6.05
N SER A 117 -1.64 19.56 -5.45
CA SER A 117 -2.30 20.72 -6.04
C SER A 117 -1.70 21.06 -7.41
N ASP A 118 -0.36 21.12 -7.50
CA ASP A 118 0.36 21.38 -8.74
C ASP A 118 0.11 20.29 -9.80
N LEU A 119 0.06 19.02 -9.41
CA LEU A 119 -0.26 17.92 -10.32
C LEU A 119 -1.69 18.00 -10.85
N TYR A 120 -2.65 18.41 -10.02
CA TYR A 120 -4.03 18.59 -10.47
C TYR A 120 -4.13 19.72 -11.49
N LEU A 121 -3.53 20.88 -11.18
CA LEU A 121 -3.57 22.06 -12.03
C LEU A 121 -2.80 21.89 -13.35
N ASN A 122 -1.60 21.31 -13.29
CA ASN A 122 -0.66 21.31 -14.43
C ASN A 122 -0.65 20.00 -15.22
N ASN A 123 -1.28 18.93 -14.72
CA ASN A 123 -1.27 17.62 -15.39
C ASN A 123 -2.68 17.06 -15.59
N ILE A 124 -3.49 16.94 -14.54
CA ILE A 124 -4.80 16.27 -14.64
C ILE A 124 -5.83 17.14 -15.37
N ILE A 125 -6.01 18.41 -14.96
CA ILE A 125 -6.97 19.32 -15.60
C ILE A 125 -6.67 19.51 -17.09
N PRO A 126 -5.41 19.78 -17.52
CA PRO A 126 -5.08 19.89 -18.94
C PRO A 126 -5.38 18.63 -19.74
N ARG A 127 -5.25 17.43 -19.14
CA ARG A 127 -5.63 16.18 -19.82
C ARG A 127 -7.13 16.11 -20.08
N PHE A 128 -7.98 16.47 -19.12
CA PHE A 128 -9.42 16.47 -19.36
C PHE A 128 -9.83 17.51 -20.39
N ALA A 129 -9.20 18.70 -20.37
CA ALA A 129 -9.40 19.71 -21.39
C ALA A 129 -9.04 19.18 -22.79
N GLN A 130 -7.88 18.53 -22.93
CA GLN A 130 -7.45 17.90 -24.18
C GLN A 130 -8.41 16.79 -24.63
N ILE A 131 -8.85 15.92 -23.72
CA ILE A 131 -9.82 14.87 -24.03
C ILE A 131 -11.13 15.48 -24.53
N SER A 132 -11.59 16.59 -23.93
CA SER A 132 -12.81 17.29 -24.34
C SER A 132 -12.70 17.83 -25.77
N GLU A 133 -11.57 18.49 -26.09
CA GLU A 133 -11.28 18.99 -27.44
C GLU A 133 -11.21 17.86 -28.48
N ASP A 134 -10.51 16.77 -28.14
CA ASP A 134 -10.37 15.60 -29.00
C ASP A 134 -11.73 14.89 -29.22
N SER A 135 -12.54 14.74 -28.18
CA SER A 135 -13.90 14.19 -28.26
C SER A 135 -14.80 15.03 -29.15
N GLY A 136 -14.79 16.36 -29.01
CA GLY A 136 -15.56 17.26 -29.88
C GLY A 136 -15.13 17.17 -31.36
N ARG A 137 -13.82 17.12 -31.62
CA ARG A 137 -13.27 16.98 -32.97
C ARG A 137 -13.63 15.63 -33.61
N LEU A 138 -13.45 14.54 -32.88
CA LEU A 138 -13.73 13.18 -33.35
C LEU A 138 -15.23 12.98 -33.59
N PHE A 139 -16.08 13.43 -32.65
CA PHE A 139 -17.52 13.38 -32.81
C PHE A 139 -18.00 14.09 -34.08
N LYS A 140 -17.50 15.30 -34.34
CA LYS A 140 -17.84 16.04 -35.56
C LYS A 140 -17.51 15.24 -36.82
N LYS A 141 -16.34 14.58 -36.85
CA LYS A 141 -15.92 13.73 -37.99
C LYS A 141 -16.78 12.47 -38.12
N SER A 142 -17.05 11.77 -37.03
CA SER A 142 -17.93 10.60 -37.03
C SER A 142 -19.35 10.95 -37.46
N LYS A 143 -19.86 12.13 -37.07
CA LYS A 143 -21.15 12.65 -37.50
C LYS A 143 -21.19 12.93 -39.01
N GLU A 144 -20.15 13.55 -39.57
CA GLU A 144 -20.02 13.77 -41.02
C GLU A 144 -20.11 12.43 -41.79
N VAL A 145 -19.42 11.39 -41.32
CA VAL A 145 -19.47 10.04 -41.91
C VAL A 145 -20.84 9.38 -41.74
N GLY A 146 -21.45 9.50 -40.56
CA GLY A 146 -22.78 8.97 -40.28
C GLY A 146 -23.87 9.59 -41.17
N VAL A 147 -23.84 10.91 -41.36
CA VAL A 147 -24.76 11.60 -42.27
C VAL A 147 -24.58 11.12 -43.71
N GLN A 148 -23.34 10.95 -44.19
CA GLN A 148 -23.08 10.42 -45.53
C GLN A 148 -23.67 9.02 -45.73
N LEU A 149 -23.49 8.12 -44.76
CA LEU A 149 -24.05 6.77 -44.81
C LEU A 149 -25.58 6.76 -44.80
N GLN A 150 -26.20 7.66 -44.02
CA GLN A 150 -27.65 7.85 -44.03
C GLN A 150 -28.16 8.37 -45.38
N GLU A 151 -27.47 9.34 -45.99
CA GLU A 151 -27.83 9.85 -47.32
C GLU A 151 -27.77 8.76 -48.38
N ASP A 152 -26.71 7.93 -48.37
CA ASP A 152 -26.55 6.84 -49.32
C ASP A 152 -27.61 5.74 -49.13
N LEU A 153 -27.98 5.42 -47.89
CA LEU A 153 -29.10 4.52 -47.61
C LEU A 153 -30.43 5.05 -48.19
N LEU A 154 -30.69 6.35 -48.02
CA LEU A 154 -31.90 6.98 -48.57
C LEU A 154 -31.91 7.00 -50.10
N LYS A 155 -30.75 7.12 -50.77
CA LYS A 155 -30.66 7.00 -52.22
C LYS A 155 -31.09 5.61 -52.69
N VAL A 156 -30.59 4.55 -52.05
CA VAL A 156 -30.94 3.16 -52.39
C VAL A 156 -32.45 2.89 -52.20
N LEU A 157 -33.05 3.42 -51.13
CA LEU A 157 -34.51 3.34 -50.93
C LEU A 157 -35.28 4.07 -52.04
N ASN A 158 -34.85 5.27 -52.44
CA ASN A 158 -35.49 5.99 -53.54
C ASN A 158 -35.33 5.26 -54.89
N GLU A 159 -34.20 4.60 -55.14
CA GLU A 159 -33.99 3.78 -56.33
C GLU A 159 -34.98 2.61 -56.38
N LEU A 160 -35.16 1.88 -55.28
CA LEU A 160 -36.13 0.79 -55.19
C LEU A 160 -37.56 1.24 -55.52
N TYR A 161 -37.96 2.43 -55.05
CA TYR A 161 -39.25 3.04 -55.40
C TYR A 161 -39.42 3.19 -56.93
N THR A 162 -38.40 3.72 -57.61
CA THR A 162 -38.46 3.96 -59.06
C THR A 162 -38.52 2.66 -59.86
N VAL A 163 -37.76 1.64 -59.46
CA VAL A 163 -37.75 0.33 -60.11
C VAL A 163 -39.09 -0.39 -59.90
N MET A 164 -39.64 -0.35 -58.68
CA MET A 164 -40.96 -0.91 -58.35
C MET A 164 -42.07 -0.27 -59.21
N LYS A 165 -42.09 1.07 -59.32
CA LYS A 165 -43.07 1.79 -60.13
C LYS A 165 -42.99 1.42 -61.61
N THR A 166 -41.78 1.23 -62.12
CA THR A 166 -41.52 0.79 -63.50
C THR A 166 -42.05 -0.63 -63.75
N TYR A 167 -41.85 -1.54 -62.79
CA TYR A 167 -42.43 -2.89 -62.84
C TYR A 167 -43.97 -2.84 -62.84
N HIS A 168 -44.58 -2.09 -61.92
CA HIS A 168 -46.05 -1.95 -61.85
C HIS A 168 -46.67 -1.45 -63.16
N MET A 169 -46.04 -0.45 -63.80
CA MET A 169 -46.47 0.07 -65.10
C MET A 169 -46.42 -1.01 -66.19
N TYR A 170 -45.29 -1.69 -66.37
CA TYR A 170 -45.17 -2.72 -67.41
C TYR A 170 -46.03 -3.96 -67.13
N ASN A 171 -46.21 -4.32 -65.87
CA ASN A 171 -47.10 -5.42 -65.48
C ASN A 171 -48.57 -5.09 -65.80
N THR A 172 -49.02 -3.86 -65.52
CA THR A 172 -50.34 -3.37 -65.90
C THR A 172 -50.53 -3.39 -67.42
N ASP A 173 -49.55 -2.93 -68.18
CA ASP A 173 -49.57 -2.97 -69.65
C ASP A 173 -49.63 -4.39 -70.22
N SER A 174 -48.96 -5.35 -69.56
CA SER A 174 -49.01 -6.78 -69.89
C SER A 174 -50.40 -7.37 -69.63
N ILE A 175 -50.99 -7.12 -68.45
CA ILE A 175 -52.35 -7.59 -68.07
C ILE A 175 -53.41 -7.01 -69.03
N ASN A 176 -53.27 -5.74 -69.40
CA ASN A 176 -54.16 -5.06 -70.34
C ASN A 176 -54.04 -5.66 -71.76
N ALA A 177 -52.83 -5.96 -72.22
CA ALA A 177 -52.60 -6.63 -73.50
C ALA A 177 -53.15 -8.07 -73.50
N GLU A 178 -53.00 -8.80 -72.38
CA GLU A 178 -53.53 -10.15 -72.21
C GLU A 178 -55.07 -10.18 -72.26
N SER A 179 -55.72 -9.21 -71.60
CA SER A 179 -57.18 -9.08 -71.61
C SER A 179 -57.70 -8.84 -73.03
N LYS A 180 -57.05 -7.95 -73.79
CA LYS A 180 -57.38 -7.68 -75.20
C LYS A 180 -57.14 -8.90 -76.10
N LEU A 181 -56.10 -9.68 -75.83
CA LEU A 181 -55.82 -10.94 -76.54
C LEU A 181 -56.91 -11.98 -76.25
N LYS A 182 -57.24 -12.22 -74.98
CA LYS A 182 -58.31 -13.14 -74.55
C LYS A 182 -59.67 -12.77 -75.14
N GLU A 183 -59.97 -11.47 -75.27
CA GLU A 183 -61.18 -11.00 -75.95
C GLU A 183 -61.18 -11.33 -77.45
N ALA A 184 -60.05 -11.14 -78.14
CA ALA A 184 -59.93 -11.51 -79.56
C ALA A 184 -60.02 -13.04 -79.76
N GLU A 185 -59.49 -13.83 -78.84
CA GLU A 185 -59.60 -15.28 -78.84
C GLU A 185 -61.05 -15.74 -78.62
N LYS A 186 -61.78 -15.11 -77.71
CA LYS A 186 -63.22 -15.34 -77.50
C LYS A 186 -64.05 -14.95 -78.72
N GLN A 187 -63.71 -13.85 -79.42
CA GLN A 187 -64.36 -13.44 -80.66
C GLN A 187 -64.12 -14.47 -81.77
N MET A 188 -62.89 -14.99 -81.91
CA MET A 188 -62.58 -16.04 -82.87
C MET A 188 -63.31 -17.36 -82.56
N GLY A 189 -63.36 -17.77 -81.28
CA GLY A 189 -64.11 -18.96 -80.85
C GLY A 189 -65.64 -18.84 -81.03
N ARG A 190 -66.19 -17.62 -80.99
CA ARG A 190 -67.61 -17.37 -81.31
C ARG A 190 -67.88 -17.43 -82.82
N SER A 191 -66.98 -16.89 -83.65
CA SER A 191 -67.09 -16.97 -85.12
C SER A 191 -66.91 -18.40 -85.65
N SER A 192 -66.02 -19.19 -85.03
CA SER A 192 -65.81 -20.60 -85.41
C SER A 192 -66.97 -21.52 -84.95
N ARG A 193 -67.55 -21.32 -83.76
CA ARG A 193 -68.77 -22.05 -83.33
C ARG A 193 -70.02 -21.74 -84.16
N GLN A 194 -70.04 -20.63 -84.89
CA GLN A 194 -71.12 -20.28 -85.80
C GLN A 194 -71.02 -21.04 -87.15
N GLU A 195 -69.84 -21.61 -87.48
CA GLU A 195 -69.67 -22.51 -88.64
C GLU A 195 -70.27 -23.91 -88.38
N ASP A 196 -70.26 -24.42 -87.13
CA ASP A 196 -70.71 -25.78 -86.81
C ASP A 196 -72.24 -25.95 -86.63
N ARG A 197 -73.00 -24.85 -86.49
CA ARG A 197 -74.44 -24.91 -86.13
C ARG A 197 -75.43 -24.95 -87.32
N GLN A 198 -74.96 -25.06 -88.55
CA GLN A 198 -75.82 -25.22 -89.73
C GLN A 198 -75.58 -26.57 -90.43
N THR A 199 -76.27 -27.61 -89.95
CA THR A 199 -76.76 -28.72 -90.80
C THR A 199 -78.25 -28.90 -90.52
N PRO A 200 -79.09 -29.09 -91.56
CA PRO A 200 -79.68 -30.41 -91.72
C PRO A 200 -79.88 -30.88 -93.18
N ARG A 201 -79.54 -32.16 -93.38
CA ARG A 201 -80.22 -33.23 -94.15
C ARG A 201 -81.04 -32.95 -95.43
N SER A 202 -80.52 -33.53 -96.53
CA SER A 202 -81.20 -34.27 -97.64
C SER A 202 -81.94 -33.47 -98.75
N PRO A 203 -82.21 -34.06 -99.94
CA PRO A 203 -81.46 -33.75 -101.17
C PRO A 203 -82.34 -33.24 -102.33
N ASP A 204 -81.66 -32.89 -103.42
CA ASP A 204 -82.14 -32.56 -104.77
C ASP A 204 -82.37 -31.11 -105.17
N THR A 205 -81.92 -30.88 -106.41
CA THR A 205 -82.15 -29.78 -107.36
C THR A 205 -81.29 -28.52 -107.29
N LEU A 206 -80.42 -28.47 -108.32
CA LEU A 206 -79.79 -27.37 -109.04
C LEU A 206 -79.42 -26.07 -108.30
N ALA A 207 -78.10 -25.86 -108.35
CA ALA A 207 -77.35 -24.65 -108.11
C ALA A 207 -77.97 -23.37 -108.68
N SER A 208 -78.24 -22.41 -107.80
CA SER A 208 -77.91 -21.01 -108.01
C SER A 208 -77.91 -20.26 -106.66
N ILE A 209 -77.00 -19.29 -106.51
CA ILE A 209 -76.92 -18.28 -105.43
C ILE A 209 -76.43 -18.79 -104.04
N LYS A 210 -75.16 -19.22 -103.91
CA LYS A 210 -74.44 -19.31 -102.59
C LYS A 210 -72.91 -19.08 -102.66
N SER A 211 -72.38 -18.32 -103.63
CA SER A 211 -70.93 -18.05 -103.72
C SER A 211 -70.48 -16.80 -102.95
N ASP A 212 -71.25 -15.70 -102.96
CA ASP A 212 -70.78 -14.42 -102.39
C ASP A 212 -70.77 -14.37 -100.85
N GLU A 213 -71.75 -14.97 -100.16
CA GLU A 213 -71.77 -14.97 -98.68
C GLU A 213 -70.61 -15.77 -98.05
N LYS A 214 -70.15 -16.85 -98.72
CA LYS A 214 -69.05 -17.69 -98.22
C LYS A 214 -67.69 -16.99 -98.35
N VAL A 215 -67.48 -16.17 -99.37
CA VAL A 215 -66.23 -15.44 -99.61
C VAL A 215 -66.09 -14.24 -98.65
N VAL A 216 -67.19 -13.52 -98.39
CA VAL A 216 -67.21 -12.41 -97.42
C VAL A 216 -66.94 -12.92 -95.99
N ARG A 217 -67.54 -14.04 -95.58
CA ARG A 217 -67.29 -14.65 -94.25
C ARG A 217 -65.83 -15.12 -94.09
N ARG A 218 -65.21 -15.75 -95.11
CA ARG A 218 -63.80 -16.18 -95.09
C ARG A 218 -62.81 -15.00 -95.00
N SER A 219 -63.15 -13.83 -95.55
CA SER A 219 -62.34 -12.60 -95.44
C SER A 219 -62.38 -11.98 -94.03
N SER A 220 -63.53 -12.04 -93.35
CA SER A 220 -63.69 -11.56 -91.98
C SER A 220 -62.91 -12.40 -90.96
N VAL A 221 -62.88 -13.73 -91.14
CA VAL A 221 -62.11 -14.66 -90.31
C VAL A 221 -60.61 -14.39 -90.43
N LYS A 222 -60.06 -14.22 -91.64
CA LYS A 222 -58.66 -13.83 -91.86
C LYS A 222 -58.30 -12.47 -91.23
N LYS A 223 -59.24 -11.51 -91.22
CA LYS A 223 -59.05 -10.19 -90.58
C LYS A 223 -59.01 -10.31 -89.05
N ILE A 224 -59.85 -11.17 -88.46
CA ILE A 224 -59.85 -11.47 -87.02
C ILE A 224 -58.58 -12.24 -86.62
N GLU A 225 -58.12 -13.18 -87.46
CA GLU A 225 -56.90 -13.94 -87.26
C GLU A 225 -55.65 -13.03 -87.26
N LYS A 226 -55.51 -12.14 -88.26
CA LYS A 226 -54.44 -11.13 -88.29
C LYS A 226 -54.51 -10.15 -87.10
N MET A 227 -55.72 -9.83 -86.63
CA MET A 227 -55.90 -9.01 -85.43
C MET A 227 -55.46 -9.74 -84.16
N LYS A 228 -55.78 -11.04 -84.03
CA LYS A 228 -55.32 -11.90 -82.94
C LYS A 228 -53.80 -12.00 -82.95
N GLU A 229 -53.18 -12.27 -84.10
CA GLU A 229 -51.73 -12.38 -84.24
C GLU A 229 -51.02 -11.08 -83.82
N LYS A 230 -51.54 -9.91 -84.23
CA LYS A 230 -51.03 -8.60 -83.79
C LYS A 230 -51.17 -8.39 -82.28
N ARG A 231 -52.30 -8.83 -81.67
CA ARG A 231 -52.51 -8.76 -80.21
C ARG A 231 -51.61 -9.77 -79.47
N GLN A 232 -51.33 -10.92 -80.06
CA GLN A 232 -50.42 -11.93 -79.53
C GLN A 232 -48.99 -11.39 -79.49
N ALA A 233 -48.51 -10.80 -80.58
CA ALA A 233 -47.18 -10.20 -80.63
C ALA A 233 -47.01 -9.04 -79.62
N LYS A 234 -48.05 -8.20 -79.47
CA LYS A 234 -48.03 -7.11 -78.48
C LYS A 234 -48.06 -7.63 -77.04
N TYR A 235 -48.82 -8.70 -76.77
CA TYR A 235 -48.81 -9.37 -75.48
C TYR A 235 -47.44 -9.98 -75.16
N THR A 236 -46.82 -10.70 -76.11
CA THR A 236 -45.50 -11.31 -75.88
C THR A 236 -44.42 -10.26 -75.63
N GLU A 237 -44.45 -9.12 -76.33
CA GLU A 237 -43.55 -7.99 -76.09
C GLU A 237 -43.76 -7.36 -74.69
N ASN A 238 -45.00 -7.03 -74.34
CA ASN A 238 -45.33 -6.44 -73.04
C ASN A 238 -45.03 -7.40 -71.88
N LYS A 239 -45.30 -8.69 -72.06
CA LYS A 239 -44.98 -9.74 -71.09
C LYS A 239 -43.48 -9.85 -70.86
N LEU A 240 -42.68 -9.79 -71.92
CA LEU A 240 -41.21 -9.81 -71.81
C LEU A 240 -40.69 -8.55 -71.08
N LYS A 241 -41.24 -7.37 -71.38
CA LYS A 241 -40.90 -6.12 -70.65
C LYS A 241 -41.26 -6.20 -69.17
N ALA A 242 -42.43 -6.73 -68.84
CA ALA A 242 -42.85 -6.95 -67.46
C ALA A 242 -41.94 -7.96 -66.73
N ILE A 243 -41.53 -9.05 -67.38
CA ILE A 243 -40.59 -10.03 -66.80
C ILE A 243 -39.23 -9.38 -66.54
N LYS A 244 -38.68 -8.63 -67.50
CA LYS A 244 -37.41 -7.92 -67.32
C LYS A 244 -37.49 -6.93 -66.15
N ALA A 245 -38.52 -6.09 -66.12
CA ALA A 245 -38.71 -5.13 -65.03
C ALA A 245 -38.94 -5.80 -63.66
N ARG A 246 -39.60 -6.97 -63.62
CA ARG A 246 -39.73 -7.77 -62.39
C ARG A 246 -38.37 -8.28 -61.92
N ASN A 247 -37.54 -8.77 -62.82
CA ASN A 247 -36.21 -9.26 -62.47
C ASN A 247 -35.33 -8.13 -61.93
N GLU A 248 -35.33 -6.96 -62.58
CA GLU A 248 -34.63 -5.76 -62.07
C GLU A 248 -35.16 -5.34 -60.70
N TYR A 249 -36.48 -5.39 -60.48
CA TYR A 249 -37.06 -5.12 -59.17
C TYR A 249 -36.59 -6.10 -58.09
N LEU A 250 -36.54 -7.40 -58.39
CA LEU A 250 -36.05 -8.39 -57.44
C LEU A 250 -34.56 -8.21 -57.12
N LEU A 251 -33.73 -7.86 -58.12
CA LEU A 251 -32.32 -7.55 -57.90
C LEU A 251 -32.13 -6.30 -57.03
N ALA A 252 -32.85 -5.22 -57.34
CA ALA A 252 -32.82 -3.99 -56.56
C ALA A 252 -33.34 -4.20 -55.13
N LEU A 253 -34.35 -5.06 -54.94
CA LEU A 253 -34.89 -5.41 -53.63
C LEU A 253 -33.85 -6.12 -52.76
N GLU A 254 -33.14 -7.10 -53.32
CA GLU A 254 -32.09 -7.83 -52.60
C GLU A 254 -30.92 -6.91 -52.23
N ALA A 255 -30.49 -6.04 -53.14
CA ALA A 255 -29.46 -5.03 -52.89
C ALA A 255 -29.90 -4.05 -51.78
N THR A 256 -31.14 -3.55 -51.84
CA THR A 256 -31.69 -2.63 -50.84
C THR A 256 -31.73 -3.26 -49.45
N ASN A 257 -32.23 -4.50 -49.35
CA ASN A 257 -32.27 -5.23 -48.08
C ASN A 257 -30.86 -5.45 -47.51
N SER A 258 -29.90 -5.78 -48.37
CA SER A 258 -28.49 -5.94 -47.97
C SER A 258 -27.89 -4.62 -47.47
N CYS A 259 -28.16 -3.49 -48.13
CA CYS A 259 -27.71 -2.17 -47.68
C CYS A 259 -28.34 -1.75 -46.34
N VAL A 260 -29.65 -1.98 -46.16
CA VAL A 260 -30.34 -1.72 -44.88
C VAL A 260 -29.74 -2.59 -43.78
N PHE A 261 -29.56 -3.88 -44.03
CA PHE A 261 -28.95 -4.79 -43.06
C PHE A 261 -27.54 -4.34 -42.68
N LYS A 262 -26.68 -4.04 -43.67
CA LYS A 262 -25.31 -3.57 -43.44
C LYS A 262 -25.27 -2.32 -42.57
N TYR A 263 -26.12 -1.33 -42.86
CA TYR A 263 -26.18 -0.09 -42.09
C TYR A 263 -26.56 -0.34 -40.62
N TYR A 264 -27.65 -1.06 -40.37
CA TYR A 264 -28.17 -1.24 -39.01
C TYR A 264 -27.37 -2.22 -38.15
N ILE A 265 -26.70 -3.20 -38.77
CA ILE A 265 -26.00 -4.27 -38.04
C ILE A 265 -24.50 -3.98 -37.91
N HIS A 266 -23.88 -3.35 -38.91
CA HIS A 266 -22.44 -3.15 -38.96
C HIS A 266 -22.07 -1.66 -38.91
N ASP A 267 -22.47 -0.87 -39.91
CA ASP A 267 -21.97 0.49 -40.07
C ASP A 267 -22.29 1.38 -38.85
N LEU A 268 -23.48 1.24 -38.26
CA LEU A 268 -23.87 2.01 -37.08
C LEU A 268 -22.99 1.70 -35.86
N SER A 269 -22.60 0.44 -35.67
CA SER A 269 -21.68 0.04 -34.60
C SER A 269 -20.31 0.66 -34.82
N ASP A 270 -19.78 0.57 -36.05
CA ASP A 270 -18.46 1.11 -36.39
C ASP A 270 -18.40 2.64 -36.23
N ILE A 271 -19.49 3.36 -36.52
CA ILE A 271 -19.59 4.80 -36.27
C ILE A 271 -19.52 5.11 -34.77
N ILE A 272 -20.22 4.33 -33.94
CA ILE A 272 -20.20 4.52 -32.48
C ILE A 272 -18.78 4.35 -31.95
N ASP A 273 -18.08 3.30 -32.38
CA ASP A 273 -16.68 3.06 -32.00
C ASP A 273 -15.76 4.22 -32.42
N CYS A 274 -16.04 4.83 -33.57
CA CYS A 274 -15.31 6.02 -34.04
C CYS A 274 -15.59 7.27 -33.19
N CYS A 275 -16.80 7.44 -32.64
CA CYS A 275 -17.11 8.50 -31.67
C CYS A 275 -16.32 8.34 -30.35
N ASP A 276 -15.97 7.10 -29.98
CA ASP A 276 -15.30 6.75 -28.73
C ASP A 276 -13.78 6.55 -28.85
N LEU A 277 -13.22 6.85 -30.02
CA LEU A 277 -11.82 6.57 -30.33
C LEU A 277 -10.87 7.26 -29.34
N GLY A 278 -10.27 6.47 -28.45
CA GLY A 278 -9.31 6.92 -27.46
C GLY A 278 -9.90 7.62 -26.23
N TYR A 279 -11.23 7.81 -26.13
CA TYR A 279 -11.87 8.49 -24.99
C TYR A 279 -11.61 7.74 -23.68
N HIS A 280 -12.00 6.47 -23.61
CA HIS A 280 -11.84 5.65 -22.40
C HIS A 280 -10.37 5.46 -22.01
N ALA A 281 -9.49 5.23 -22.99
CA ALA A 281 -8.07 5.05 -22.73
C ALA A 281 -7.43 6.34 -22.16
N SER A 282 -7.82 7.50 -22.68
CA SER A 282 -7.30 8.79 -22.20
C SER A 282 -7.84 9.14 -20.82
N LEU A 283 -9.14 8.91 -20.59
CA LEU A 283 -9.78 9.08 -19.29
C LEU A 283 -9.14 8.16 -18.24
N HIS A 284 -8.92 6.88 -18.58
CA HIS A 284 -8.25 5.91 -17.73
C HIS A 284 -6.87 6.41 -17.28
N ARG A 285 -6.07 6.93 -18.21
CA ARG A 285 -4.72 7.45 -17.91
C ARG A 285 -4.77 8.68 -17.00
N ALA A 286 -5.72 9.59 -17.21
CA ALA A 286 -5.91 10.75 -16.35
C ALA A 286 -6.26 10.31 -14.91
N LEU A 287 -7.20 9.38 -14.75
CA LEU A 287 -7.59 8.85 -13.43
C LEU A 287 -6.47 8.02 -12.78
N ARG A 288 -5.70 7.24 -13.56
CA ARG A 288 -4.51 6.55 -13.05
C ARG A 288 -3.43 7.51 -12.56
N THR A 289 -3.30 8.67 -13.20
CA THR A 289 -2.39 9.73 -12.74
C THR A 289 -2.83 10.26 -11.38
N TYR A 290 -4.13 10.49 -11.18
CA TYR A 290 -4.69 10.84 -9.86
C TYR A 290 -4.38 9.77 -8.80
N LEU A 291 -4.72 8.51 -9.07
CA LEU A 291 -4.50 7.41 -8.14
C LEU A 291 -3.01 7.24 -7.78
N SER A 292 -2.13 7.36 -8.77
CA SER A 292 -0.70 7.31 -8.53
C SER A 292 -0.22 8.45 -7.63
N ALA A 293 -0.74 9.66 -7.81
CA ALA A 293 -0.39 10.81 -6.98
C ALA A 293 -0.82 10.60 -5.51
N GLU A 294 -2.05 10.16 -5.27
CA GLU A 294 -2.56 9.86 -3.92
C GLU A 294 -1.74 8.77 -3.23
N GLN A 295 -1.44 7.66 -3.93
CA GLN A 295 -0.64 6.56 -3.38
C GLN A 295 0.78 7.00 -2.99
N ASN A 296 1.40 7.90 -3.76
CA ASN A 296 2.73 8.42 -3.42
C ASN A 296 2.70 9.33 -2.19
N VAL A 297 1.65 10.13 -2.01
CA VAL A 297 1.48 10.95 -0.79
C VAL A 297 1.24 10.06 0.43
N GLU A 298 0.41 9.03 0.30
CA GLU A 298 0.20 8.04 1.37
C GLU A 298 1.50 7.34 1.76
N THR A 299 2.30 6.91 0.77
CA THR A 299 3.61 6.28 1.00
C THR A 299 4.58 7.25 1.69
N SER A 300 4.68 8.49 1.20
CA SER A 300 5.52 9.53 1.81
C SER A 300 5.14 9.80 3.27
N LYS A 301 3.82 9.86 3.54
CA LYS A 301 3.29 10.01 4.90
C LYS A 301 3.68 8.83 5.77
N HIS A 302 3.47 7.61 5.29
CA HIS A 302 3.79 6.38 6.02
C HIS A 302 5.27 6.33 6.42
N THR A 303 6.20 6.54 5.48
CA THR A 303 7.65 6.56 5.78
C THR A 303 8.03 7.59 6.85
N GLY A 304 7.40 8.76 6.82
CA GLY A 304 7.66 9.79 7.81
C GLY A 304 7.09 9.48 9.20
N LEU A 305 5.93 8.80 9.25
CA LEU A 305 5.37 8.28 10.50
C LEU A 305 6.20 7.13 11.08
N GLU A 306 6.67 6.20 10.25
CA GLU A 306 7.57 5.11 10.65
C GLU A 306 8.88 5.64 11.26
N THR A 307 9.43 6.72 10.67
CA THR A 307 10.62 7.39 11.24
C THR A 307 10.34 7.99 12.63
N LEU A 308 9.13 8.54 12.85
CA LEU A 308 8.72 9.09 14.13
C LEU A 308 8.44 8.00 15.16
N GLU A 309 7.82 6.89 14.73
CA GLU A 309 7.56 5.70 15.53
C GLU A 309 8.88 5.11 16.05
N GLY A 310 9.85 4.86 15.16
CA GLY A 310 11.17 4.38 15.57
C GLY A 310 11.90 5.33 16.54
N ALA A 311 11.67 6.65 16.45
CA ALA A 311 12.22 7.59 17.42
C ALA A 311 11.48 7.55 18.78
N ALA A 312 10.18 7.29 18.78
CA ALA A 312 9.38 7.15 19.99
C ALA A 312 9.70 5.84 20.75
N GLU A 313 10.00 4.76 20.02
CA GLU A 313 10.44 3.48 20.60
C GLU A 313 11.80 3.58 21.31
N ILE A 314 12.69 4.45 20.83
CA ILE A 314 14.06 4.64 21.35
C ILE A 314 14.13 5.86 22.30
N LEU A 315 13.07 6.11 23.07
CA LEU A 315 13.14 7.07 24.17
C LEU A 315 14.00 6.49 25.29
N GLU A 316 15.15 7.13 25.55
CA GLU A 316 16.18 6.60 26.47
C GLU A 316 16.41 7.54 27.68
N PRO A 317 15.67 7.37 28.80
CA PRO A 317 15.84 8.19 29.99
C PRO A 317 17.26 8.16 30.56
N ASN A 318 17.91 6.99 30.53
CA ASN A 318 19.28 6.83 31.03
C ASN A 318 20.32 7.43 30.08
N GLY A 319 20.12 7.28 28.76
CA GLY A 319 21.00 7.90 27.75
C GLY A 319 20.94 9.42 27.83
N ASP A 320 19.75 9.99 28.00
CA ASP A 320 19.57 11.44 28.17
C ASP A 320 20.18 11.95 29.48
N LYS A 321 20.03 11.21 30.58
CA LYS A 321 20.69 11.52 31.86
C LYS A 321 22.22 11.51 31.72
N GLN A 322 22.79 10.51 31.05
CA GLN A 322 24.23 10.42 30.82
C GLN A 322 24.72 11.61 30.00
N LYS A 323 24.08 11.89 28.86
CA LYS A 323 24.42 13.04 28.01
C LYS A 323 24.32 14.36 28.79
N LEU A 324 23.30 14.53 29.64
CA LEU A 324 23.17 15.71 30.49
C LEU A 324 24.39 15.87 31.43
N MET A 325 24.78 14.79 32.12
CA MET A 325 25.92 14.81 33.04
C MET A 325 27.25 15.06 32.30
N GLU A 326 27.43 14.49 31.11
CA GLU A 326 28.61 14.70 30.26
C GLU A 326 28.69 16.13 29.73
N THR A 327 27.55 16.68 29.30
CA THR A 327 27.44 18.06 28.80
C THR A 327 27.83 19.05 29.88
N TYR A 328 27.23 18.90 31.06
CA TYR A 328 27.48 19.76 32.21
C TYR A 328 28.49 19.14 33.17
N ASN A 329 29.55 18.52 32.64
CA ASN A 329 30.54 17.80 33.46
C ASN A 329 31.10 18.68 34.58
N ASN A 330 31.38 19.95 34.30
CA ASN A 330 31.90 20.90 35.32
C ASN A 330 30.93 21.13 36.50
N ILE A 331 29.63 20.88 36.33
CA ILE A 331 28.60 21.00 37.37
C ILE A 331 28.51 19.70 38.18
N PHE A 332 28.63 18.55 37.51
CA PHE A 332 28.39 17.23 38.11
C PHE A 332 29.67 16.47 38.49
N CYS A 333 30.85 16.97 38.16
CA CYS A 333 32.11 16.33 38.52
C CYS A 333 32.31 16.32 40.05
N PRO A 334 32.74 15.19 40.64
CA PRO A 334 32.96 15.11 42.07
C PRO A 334 34.11 16.06 42.49
N PRO A 335 33.99 16.76 43.64
CA PRO A 335 35.07 17.60 44.15
C PRO A 335 36.28 16.75 44.58
N ALA A 336 37.43 17.42 44.75
CA ALA A 336 38.62 16.80 45.32
C ALA A 336 38.31 16.23 46.72
N ARG A 337 38.95 15.10 47.06
CA ARG A 337 38.82 14.49 48.39
C ARG A 337 39.44 15.42 49.44
N PHE A 338 38.87 15.41 50.63
CA PHE A 338 39.45 16.11 51.77
C PHE A 338 40.60 15.29 52.36
N ASP A 339 41.75 15.95 52.52
CA ASP A 339 42.94 15.37 53.15
C ASP A 339 43.05 15.81 54.62
N PHE A 340 43.63 14.93 55.46
CA PHE A 340 43.97 15.29 56.83
C PHE A 340 44.96 16.46 56.85
N GLN A 341 44.61 17.52 57.57
CA GLN A 341 45.44 18.71 57.72
C GLN A 341 46.19 18.61 59.05
N SER A 342 47.50 18.38 59.02
CA SER A 342 48.31 18.33 60.24
C SER A 342 48.34 19.69 60.93
N HIS A 343 48.18 19.67 62.25
CA HIS A 343 48.21 20.88 63.08
C HIS A 343 49.57 20.98 63.78
N MET A 344 50.24 22.13 63.66
CA MET A 344 51.50 22.42 64.38
C MET A 344 52.62 21.37 64.21
N GLY A 345 52.76 20.82 63.00
CA GLY A 345 53.81 19.86 62.69
C GLY A 345 53.53 18.43 63.17
N ASP A 346 52.28 18.11 63.47
CA ASP A 346 51.85 16.73 63.74
C ASP A 346 52.27 15.79 62.60
N THR A 347 53.12 14.81 62.93
CA THR A 347 53.63 13.81 62.00
C THR A 347 52.71 12.60 61.86
N MET A 348 51.64 12.50 62.66
CA MET A 348 50.77 11.33 62.75
C MET A 348 49.47 11.53 61.94
N GLY A 349 49.48 11.08 60.68
CA GLY A 349 48.29 11.05 59.81
C GLY A 349 47.46 9.77 59.88
N VAL A 350 47.69 8.92 60.88
CA VAL A 350 47.08 7.59 61.03
C VAL A 350 46.47 7.42 62.41
N MET A 351 45.43 6.59 62.51
CA MET A 351 44.75 6.34 63.79
C MET A 351 45.65 5.52 64.73
N CYS A 352 45.75 5.92 66.01
CA CYS A 352 46.54 5.22 67.03
C CYS A 352 45.66 4.22 67.79
N ALA A 353 46.08 2.95 67.83
CA ALA A 353 45.41 1.88 68.56
C ALA A 353 46.37 1.19 69.56
N GLN A 354 47.12 2.00 70.33
CA GLN A 354 47.96 1.52 71.44
C GLN A 354 47.22 1.64 72.79
N PRO A 355 47.56 0.82 73.79
CA PRO A 355 47.02 0.97 75.14
C PRO A 355 47.29 2.37 75.72
N PRO A 356 46.33 3.03 76.41
CA PRO A 356 45.03 2.54 76.85
C PRO A 356 43.87 2.75 75.85
N VAL A 357 44.09 3.43 74.73
CA VAL A 357 43.03 3.88 73.79
C VAL A 357 42.47 2.71 72.95
N GLU A 358 43.20 1.61 72.85
CA GLU A 358 42.79 0.41 72.13
C GLU A 358 41.47 -0.20 72.64
N GLU A 359 41.25 -0.24 73.96
CA GLU A 359 40.03 -0.80 74.56
C GLU A 359 38.79 0.06 74.22
N ASP A 360 38.94 1.38 74.29
CA ASP A 360 37.91 2.34 73.90
C ASP A 360 37.54 2.21 72.41
N LEU A 361 38.55 2.00 71.54
CA LEU A 361 38.35 1.78 70.11
C LEU A 361 37.63 0.45 69.83
N LEU A 362 37.95 -0.61 70.57
CA LEU A 362 37.30 -1.91 70.45
C LEU A 362 35.83 -1.83 70.89
N GLN A 363 35.55 -1.17 72.01
CA GLN A 363 34.18 -0.93 72.47
C GLN A 363 33.39 -0.08 71.46
N ARG A 364 34.02 0.96 70.91
CA ARG A 364 33.43 1.81 69.88
C ARG A 364 33.14 1.03 68.59
N PHE A 365 34.04 0.14 68.18
CA PHE A 365 33.84 -0.74 67.03
C PHE A 365 32.63 -1.65 67.21
N GLN A 366 32.51 -2.33 68.35
CA GLN A 366 31.35 -3.20 68.66
C GLN A 366 30.04 -2.40 68.69
N GLN A 367 30.06 -1.19 69.26
CA GLN A 367 28.91 -0.28 69.26
C GLN A 367 28.50 0.15 67.84
N LEU A 368 29.47 0.50 66.98
CA LEU A 368 29.20 0.84 65.59
C LEU A 368 28.68 -0.35 64.79
N GLN A 369 29.25 -1.54 64.99
CA GLN A 369 28.89 -2.75 64.28
C GLN A 369 27.45 -3.20 64.59
N SER A 370 27.08 -3.24 65.87
CA SER A 370 25.71 -3.55 66.31
C SER A 370 24.69 -2.54 65.76
N ARG A 371 24.96 -1.24 65.90
CA ARG A 371 24.09 -0.19 65.38
C ARG A 371 23.94 -0.24 63.86
N LEU A 372 25.03 -0.48 63.14
CA LEU A 372 25.01 -0.64 61.68
C LEU A 372 24.15 -1.83 61.26
N SER A 373 24.24 -2.97 61.96
CA SER A 373 23.44 -4.14 61.63
C SER A 373 21.94 -3.84 61.66
N THR A 374 21.48 -3.10 62.68
CA THR A 374 20.08 -2.71 62.83
C THR A 374 19.66 -1.72 61.74
N LEU A 375 20.44 -0.64 61.56
CA LEU A 375 20.10 0.40 60.58
C LEU A 375 20.10 -0.14 59.15
N THR A 376 21.00 -1.06 58.80
CA THR A 376 21.04 -1.68 57.48
C THR A 376 19.80 -2.54 57.21
N ILE A 377 19.30 -3.27 58.21
CA ILE A 377 18.06 -4.04 58.09
C ILE A 377 16.86 -3.09 57.89
N GLU A 378 16.70 -2.10 58.77
CA GLU A 378 15.62 -1.10 58.68
C GLU A 378 15.63 -0.39 57.32
N ASN A 379 16.79 0.05 56.85
CA ASN A 379 16.91 0.78 55.59
C ASN A 379 16.67 -0.10 54.35
N GLU A 380 16.98 -1.40 54.41
CA GLU A 380 16.62 -2.34 53.35
C GLU A 380 15.10 -2.61 53.30
N GLU A 381 14.38 -2.57 54.43
CA GLU A 381 12.91 -2.64 54.44
C GLU A 381 12.27 -1.40 53.79
N VAL A 382 12.79 -0.21 54.10
CA VAL A 382 12.36 1.04 53.44
C VAL A 382 12.63 0.98 51.94
N LYS A 383 13.81 0.50 51.53
CA LYS A 383 14.18 0.32 50.11
C LYS A 383 13.25 -0.65 49.38
N LYS A 384 12.88 -1.77 50.00
CA LYS A 384 11.90 -2.73 49.44
C LYS A 384 10.54 -2.06 49.24
N THR A 385 10.06 -1.33 50.24
CA THR A 385 8.78 -0.60 50.18
C THR A 385 8.81 0.46 49.07
N MET A 386 9.90 1.23 48.99
CA MET A 386 10.12 2.22 47.93
C MET A 386 10.17 1.56 46.54
N GLY A 387 10.87 0.43 46.39
CA GLY A 387 10.96 -0.33 45.14
C GLY A 387 9.62 -0.89 44.67
N ALA A 388 8.83 -1.45 45.59
CA ALA A 388 7.47 -1.91 45.29
C ALA A 388 6.57 -0.75 44.84
N THR A 389 6.65 0.39 45.53
CA THR A 389 5.89 1.61 45.16
C THR A 389 6.30 2.12 43.77
N LEU A 390 7.60 2.10 43.46
CA LEU A 390 8.11 2.47 42.13
C LEU A 390 7.58 1.55 41.04
N SER A 391 7.54 0.23 41.29
CA SER A 391 6.93 -0.73 40.37
C SER A 391 5.46 -0.40 40.11
N THR A 392 4.69 -0.08 41.16
CA THR A 392 3.29 0.32 41.00
C THR A 392 3.15 1.60 40.16
N ILE A 393 4.03 2.59 40.36
CA ILE A 393 4.06 3.80 39.54
C ILE A 393 4.38 3.46 38.08
N GLN A 394 5.34 2.55 37.83
CA GLN A 394 5.68 2.09 36.48
C GLN A 394 4.46 1.44 35.82
N ASP A 395 3.79 0.50 36.49
CA ASP A 395 2.58 -0.15 35.97
C ASP A 395 1.48 0.86 35.62
N MET A 396 1.33 1.93 36.42
CA MET A 396 0.35 2.99 36.17
C MET A 396 0.68 3.84 34.94
N VAL A 397 1.96 4.08 34.64
CA VAL A 397 2.38 4.98 33.54
C VAL A 397 2.72 4.26 32.23
N THR A 398 2.88 2.94 32.25
CA THR A 398 3.13 2.10 31.05
C THR A 398 1.86 1.44 30.52
N VAL A 399 0.68 1.91 30.91
CA VAL A 399 -0.59 1.43 30.35
C VAL A 399 -0.65 1.74 28.85
N GLU A 400 -1.02 0.74 28.04
CA GLU A 400 -1.14 0.87 26.58
C GLU A 400 -2.51 1.48 26.20
N ASP A 401 -2.69 2.78 26.42
CA ASP A 401 -3.94 3.51 26.17
C ASP A 401 -3.92 4.41 24.93
N TYR A 402 -3.02 4.13 23.99
CA TYR A 402 -2.79 4.91 22.76
C TYR A 402 -3.46 4.34 21.50
N ASP A 403 -4.00 3.11 21.52
CA ASP A 403 -4.78 2.58 20.38
C ASP A 403 -6.15 3.29 20.30
N VAL A 404 -6.38 3.94 19.16
CA VAL A 404 -7.59 4.72 18.88
C VAL A 404 -8.37 4.17 17.68
N SER A 405 -8.12 2.92 17.28
CA SER A 405 -8.76 2.28 16.12
C SER A 405 -10.28 2.35 16.17
N GLU A 406 -10.88 2.22 17.36
CA GLU A 406 -12.33 2.34 17.57
C GLU A 406 -12.91 3.71 17.13
N CYS A 407 -12.10 4.78 17.15
CA CYS A 407 -12.52 6.11 16.72
C CYS A 407 -12.80 6.18 15.21
N PHE A 408 -12.26 5.24 14.42
CA PHE A 408 -12.39 5.19 12.97
C PHE A 408 -13.39 4.12 12.49
N HIS A 409 -14.09 3.44 13.42
CA HIS A 409 -15.21 2.56 13.07
C HIS A 409 -16.46 3.39 12.76
N HIS A 410 -16.64 3.70 11.47
CA HIS A 410 -17.86 4.31 10.96
C HIS A 410 -18.92 3.21 10.83
N SER A 411 -19.90 3.16 11.74
CA SER A 411 -21.12 2.40 11.49
C SER A 411 -21.84 3.03 10.30
N ASN A 412 -22.36 2.21 9.37
CA ASN A 412 -23.12 2.66 8.18
C ASN A 412 -24.43 3.43 8.51
N SER A 413 -24.68 3.75 9.77
CA SER A 413 -25.81 4.57 10.21
C SER A 413 -25.43 6.05 10.13
N MET A 414 -26.26 6.84 9.46
CA MET A 414 -26.13 8.29 9.30
C MET A 414 -26.45 9.07 10.59
N GLU A 415 -26.42 8.41 11.75
CA GLU A 415 -26.59 9.04 13.04
C GLU A 415 -25.25 9.60 13.55
N SER A 416 -25.34 10.83 14.06
CA SER A 416 -24.21 11.70 14.36
C SER A 416 -23.03 11.01 15.06
N VAL A 417 -21.82 11.29 14.55
CA VAL A 417 -20.48 10.92 15.06
C VAL A 417 -20.19 11.37 16.51
N LYS A 418 -21.18 11.91 17.23
CA LYS A 418 -21.01 12.46 18.58
C LYS A 418 -21.35 11.50 19.73
N SER A 419 -21.92 10.31 19.47
CA SER A 419 -22.65 9.58 20.53
C SER A 419 -22.03 8.27 21.05
N THR A 420 -20.93 7.75 20.51
CA THR A 420 -20.42 6.42 20.93
C THR A 420 -19.29 6.47 21.96
N PHE A 421 -18.72 7.65 22.25
CA PHE A 421 -17.51 7.78 23.09
C PHE A 421 -17.80 7.82 24.61
N SER A 422 -19.06 7.82 25.04
CA SER A 422 -19.42 8.13 26.43
C SER A 422 -19.27 7.00 27.45
N GLU A 423 -19.01 5.75 27.05
CA GLU A 423 -18.94 4.61 27.97
C GLU A 423 -17.57 3.94 28.12
N SER A 424 -16.51 4.52 27.55
CA SER A 424 -15.15 3.93 27.59
C SER A 424 -14.31 4.41 28.80
N TYR A 425 -13.25 3.64 29.07
CA TYR A 425 -12.16 3.79 30.04
C TYR A 425 -11.62 5.24 30.21
N LEU A 426 -11.89 6.11 29.23
CA LEU A 426 -11.49 7.52 29.10
C LEU A 426 -12.55 8.54 29.59
N SER A 427 -13.59 8.12 30.33
CA SER A 427 -14.56 9.07 30.90
C SER A 427 -13.89 10.07 31.84
N LYS A 428 -14.27 11.37 31.77
CA LYS A 428 -13.65 12.43 32.60
C LYS A 428 -13.65 12.13 34.12
N PRO A 429 -14.73 11.58 34.71
CA PRO A 429 -14.74 11.25 36.14
C PRO A 429 -13.82 10.08 36.52
N SER A 430 -13.70 9.05 35.67
CA SER A 430 -12.79 7.92 35.93
C SER A 430 -11.31 8.33 35.82
N LEU A 431 -10.98 9.20 34.86
CA LEU A 431 -9.62 9.75 34.69
C LEU A 431 -9.17 10.58 35.90
N ALA A 432 -10.03 11.45 36.43
CA ALA A 432 -9.70 12.27 37.60
C ALA A 432 -9.38 11.41 38.83
N LYS A 433 -10.16 10.34 39.06
CA LYS A 433 -9.92 9.40 40.17
C LYS A 433 -8.59 8.65 40.02
N ARG A 434 -8.25 8.19 38.81
CA ARG A 434 -6.96 7.53 38.56
C ARG A 434 -5.79 8.47 38.79
N ARG A 435 -5.89 9.71 38.30
CA ARG A 435 -4.86 10.73 38.49
C ARG A 435 -4.62 11.05 39.98
N ALA A 436 -5.69 11.14 40.78
CA ALA A 436 -5.57 11.34 42.22
C ALA A 436 -4.81 10.17 42.89
N ASN A 437 -5.17 8.92 42.56
CA ASN A 437 -4.50 7.73 43.08
C ASN A 437 -3.00 7.68 42.69
N GLN A 438 -2.68 8.03 41.44
CA GLN A 438 -1.29 8.14 40.98
C GLN A 438 -0.51 9.17 41.81
N GLN A 439 -1.06 10.36 42.02
CA GLN A 439 -0.43 11.43 42.80
C GLN A 439 -0.21 11.02 44.27
N GLU A 440 -1.17 10.35 44.88
CA GLU A 440 -1.01 9.82 46.25
C GLU A 440 0.11 8.77 46.32
N THR A 441 0.21 7.91 45.31
CA THR A 441 1.27 6.89 45.23
C THR A 441 2.66 7.52 45.01
N GLU A 442 2.76 8.53 44.14
CA GLU A 442 3.99 9.32 43.93
C GLU A 442 4.42 10.02 45.22
N GLN A 443 3.48 10.62 45.94
CA GLN A 443 3.74 11.28 47.22
C GLN A 443 4.26 10.29 48.27
N PHE A 444 3.71 9.08 48.31
CA PHE A 444 4.19 8.02 49.18
C PHE A 444 5.61 7.55 48.78
N TYR A 445 5.87 7.40 47.47
CA TYR A 445 7.20 7.08 46.96
C TYR A 445 8.25 8.10 47.40
N PHE A 446 7.99 9.41 47.24
CA PHE A 446 8.92 10.46 47.65
C PHE A 446 9.14 10.50 49.17
N THR A 447 8.11 10.18 49.95
CA THR A 447 8.22 10.05 51.40
C THR A 447 9.20 8.92 51.76
N LYS A 448 9.07 7.76 51.11
CA LYS A 448 9.97 6.61 51.33
C LYS A 448 11.37 6.80 50.76
N LEU A 449 11.51 7.48 49.62
CA LEU A 449 12.80 7.84 49.05
C LEU A 449 13.59 8.75 50.00
N LYS A 450 12.94 9.74 50.59
CA LYS A 450 13.57 10.62 51.58
C LYS A 450 14.07 9.83 52.79
N GLU A 451 13.21 8.99 53.36
CA GLU A 451 13.55 8.11 54.50
C GLU A 451 14.74 7.19 54.16
N PHE A 452 14.74 6.57 52.98
CA PHE A 452 15.84 5.73 52.50
C PHE A 452 17.16 6.49 52.32
N LEU A 453 17.13 7.71 51.75
CA LEU A 453 18.32 8.51 51.55
C LEU A 453 18.91 9.02 52.88
N GLU A 454 18.07 9.38 53.84
CA GLU A 454 18.48 9.76 55.19
C GLU A 454 19.13 8.59 55.93
N GLY A 455 18.50 7.40 55.87
CA GLY A 455 19.04 6.15 56.42
C GLY A 455 20.38 5.76 55.79
N ARG A 456 20.44 5.75 54.45
CA ARG A 456 21.68 5.47 53.69
C ARG A 456 22.81 6.45 54.03
N SER A 457 22.51 7.75 54.19
CA SER A 457 23.52 8.75 54.59
C SER A 457 24.11 8.44 55.97
N LEU A 458 23.27 8.05 56.93
CA LEU A 458 23.73 7.67 58.28
C LEU A 458 24.56 6.38 58.24
N ILE A 459 24.12 5.36 57.50
CA ILE A 459 24.84 4.10 57.31
C ILE A 459 26.23 4.38 56.73
N THR A 460 26.34 5.12 55.62
CA THR A 460 27.63 5.45 54.99
C THR A 460 28.59 6.16 55.96
N LYS A 461 28.09 7.06 56.81
CA LYS A 461 28.91 7.75 57.83
C LYS A 461 29.43 6.80 58.91
N LEU A 462 28.59 5.87 59.36
CA LEU A 462 28.95 4.91 60.42
C LEU A 462 29.85 3.79 59.88
N GLU A 463 29.59 3.29 58.67
CA GLU A 463 30.41 2.30 57.97
C GLU A 463 31.83 2.82 57.75
N ALA A 464 31.99 4.04 57.21
CA ALA A 464 33.31 4.63 57.01
C ALA A 464 34.13 4.72 58.32
N LYS A 465 33.49 5.04 59.46
CA LYS A 465 34.14 5.07 60.77
C LYS A 465 34.48 3.66 61.28
N ARG A 466 33.57 2.70 61.14
CA ARG A 466 33.79 1.31 61.52
C ARG A 466 34.96 0.73 60.73
N ASP A 467 34.99 0.94 59.42
CA ASP A 467 35.98 0.36 58.51
C ASP A 467 37.38 0.89 58.80
N LEU A 468 37.50 2.19 59.11
CA LEU A 468 38.76 2.78 59.55
C LEU A 468 39.24 2.15 60.86
N ILE A 469 38.35 2.00 61.86
CA ILE A 469 38.70 1.37 63.14
C ILE A 469 39.10 -0.09 62.97
N GLN A 470 38.35 -0.84 62.15
CA GLN A 470 38.62 -2.23 61.84
C GLN A 470 39.99 -2.40 61.19
N LYS A 471 40.33 -1.52 60.25
CA LYS A 471 41.62 -1.55 59.55
C LYS A 471 42.78 -1.36 60.55
N THR A 472 42.66 -0.40 61.46
CA THR A 472 43.70 -0.13 62.46
C THR A 472 43.81 -1.22 63.52
N LEU A 473 42.69 -1.77 64.03
CA LEU A 473 42.71 -2.87 65.01
C LEU A 473 43.24 -4.20 64.41
N GLY A 474 42.94 -4.46 63.13
CA GLY A 474 43.47 -5.62 62.40
C GLY A 474 44.97 -5.51 62.07
N GLU A 475 45.53 -4.30 62.07
CA GLU A 475 46.98 -4.04 61.96
C GLU A 475 47.67 -4.11 63.33
N SER A 476 47.05 -3.66 64.44
CA SER A 476 47.60 -3.79 65.81
C SER A 476 47.85 -5.25 66.22
N GLN A 477 46.94 -6.19 65.91
CA GLN A 477 47.12 -7.62 66.22
C GLN A 477 48.30 -8.30 65.50
N LYS A 478 48.90 -7.67 64.47
CA LYS A 478 50.04 -8.22 63.74
C LYS A 478 51.41 -7.81 64.28
N THR A 479 51.46 -6.99 65.35
CA THR A 479 52.73 -6.34 65.76
C THR A 479 53.43 -6.95 66.98
N ASP A 480 53.00 -8.11 67.48
CA ASP A 480 53.68 -8.82 68.59
C ASP A 480 54.33 -10.18 68.24
N CYS A 481 54.46 -10.53 66.96
CA CYS A 481 55.22 -11.72 66.53
C CYS A 481 55.96 -11.50 65.20
N CYS A 482 57.13 -10.86 65.24
CA CYS A 482 58.18 -11.05 64.24
C CYS A 482 59.30 -11.83 64.95
N LEU A 483 59.69 -13.05 64.57
CA LEU A 483 60.42 -13.39 63.35
C LEU A 483 60.44 -14.92 63.19
N ALA A 484 59.76 -15.48 62.17
CA ALA A 484 60.17 -16.68 61.43
C ALA A 484 59.12 -17.07 60.37
N SER A 485 59.58 -17.10 59.11
CA SER A 485 59.11 -17.98 58.03
C SER A 485 57.61 -18.09 57.70
N GLY A 486 57.23 -17.42 56.61
CA GLY A 486 56.38 -17.91 55.52
C GLY A 486 55.14 -18.78 55.81
N ARG A 487 53.95 -18.18 55.64
CA ARG A 487 52.84 -18.70 54.79
C ARG A 487 51.60 -17.80 54.87
N ARG A 488 51.19 -17.34 53.68
CA ARG A 488 49.87 -16.99 53.12
C ARG A 488 48.68 -16.77 54.09
N ASN A 489 47.91 -15.72 53.80
CA ASN A 489 46.45 -15.85 53.65
C ASN A 489 45.97 -14.91 52.54
N SER A 490 45.73 -15.52 51.38
CA SER A 490 45.08 -14.98 50.19
C SER A 490 43.59 -14.86 50.44
N THR A 491 43.09 -13.63 50.53
CA THR A 491 41.66 -13.33 50.47
C THR A 491 41.20 -13.51 49.02
N VAL A 492 40.46 -14.59 48.81
CA VAL A 492 39.55 -14.92 47.71
C VAL A 492 39.46 -13.86 46.60
N GLN A 493 40.45 -13.88 45.70
CA GLN A 493 40.20 -13.59 44.29
C GLN A 493 39.36 -14.73 43.75
N LYS A 494 38.15 -14.41 43.29
CA LYS A 494 37.31 -15.33 42.54
C LYS A 494 38.03 -15.56 41.21
N GLN A 495 38.63 -16.75 41.12
CA GLN A 495 39.31 -17.40 40.00
C GLN A 495 39.16 -16.72 38.63
N ASP A 496 40.23 -16.06 38.18
CA ASP A 496 40.69 -16.21 36.79
C ASP A 496 41.06 -17.68 36.62
N SER A 497 40.17 -18.49 36.03
CA SER A 497 40.65 -19.67 35.32
C SER A 497 41.54 -19.15 34.19
N GLY A 498 42.79 -19.61 34.12
CA GLY A 498 43.73 -19.28 33.04
C GLY A 498 43.33 -19.85 31.68
N GLU A 499 42.03 -19.99 31.42
CA GLU A 499 41.49 -20.30 30.11
C GLU A 499 41.38 -18.99 29.33
N ALA A 500 42.11 -18.91 28.22
CA ALA A 500 42.10 -17.74 27.36
C ALA A 500 40.72 -17.50 26.69
N ILE A 501 39.79 -18.46 26.80
CA ILE A 501 38.43 -18.43 26.27
C ILE A 501 37.48 -18.93 27.38
N PRO A 502 36.41 -18.18 27.73
CA PRO A 502 35.42 -18.62 28.72
C PRO A 502 34.75 -19.95 28.35
N LEU A 503 34.60 -20.87 29.31
CA LEU A 503 34.00 -22.20 29.12
C LEU A 503 32.66 -22.17 28.36
N MET A 504 31.77 -21.23 28.69
CA MET A 504 30.48 -21.08 27.99
C MET A 504 30.66 -20.80 26.49
N VAL A 505 31.61 -19.92 26.14
CA VAL A 505 31.91 -19.58 24.73
C VAL A 505 32.49 -20.78 24.01
N ASP A 506 33.44 -21.47 24.65
CA ASP A 506 34.08 -22.65 24.08
C ASP A 506 33.07 -23.79 23.85
N CYS A 507 32.25 -24.11 24.86
CA CYS A 507 31.26 -25.18 24.76
C CYS A 507 30.17 -24.90 23.74
N CYS A 508 29.60 -23.68 23.72
CA CYS A 508 28.56 -23.34 22.75
C CYS A 508 29.09 -23.36 21.31
N ILE A 509 30.26 -22.75 21.05
CA ILE A 509 30.87 -22.75 19.72
C ILE A 509 31.21 -24.17 19.27
N ARG A 510 31.77 -25.00 20.16
CA ARG A 510 32.11 -26.40 19.85
C ARG A 510 30.88 -27.23 19.53
N PHE A 511 29.79 -27.04 20.29
CA PHE A 511 28.54 -27.76 20.05
C PHE A 511 27.92 -27.36 18.71
N ILE A 512 27.79 -26.05 18.46
CA ILE A 512 27.25 -25.53 17.20
C ILE A 512 28.12 -25.98 16.01
N SER A 513 29.44 -25.97 16.15
CA SER A 513 30.35 -26.41 15.08
C SER A 513 30.22 -27.90 14.75
N ARG A 514 29.73 -28.74 15.68
CA ARG A 514 29.51 -30.16 15.44
C ARG A 514 28.12 -30.47 14.89
N HIS A 515 27.10 -29.80 15.42
CA HIS A 515 25.70 -30.21 15.24
C HIS A 515 24.84 -29.16 14.53
N GLY A 516 25.28 -27.90 14.46
CA GLY A 516 24.48 -26.75 14.01
C GLY A 516 24.93 -26.08 12.71
N LEU A 517 25.99 -26.55 12.05
CA LEU A 517 26.51 -25.87 10.84
C LEU A 517 25.54 -25.86 9.65
N GLN A 518 24.62 -26.82 9.60
CA GLN A 518 23.60 -26.95 8.55
C GLN A 518 22.21 -26.49 9.04
N HIS A 519 22.10 -25.96 10.26
CA HIS A 519 20.84 -25.57 10.86
C HIS A 519 20.35 -24.24 10.29
N GLU A 520 19.21 -24.26 9.58
CA GLU A 520 18.66 -23.08 8.91
C GLU A 520 18.38 -21.94 9.90
N GLY A 521 18.87 -20.74 9.58
CA GLY A 521 18.62 -19.53 10.35
C GLY A 521 19.26 -19.52 11.74
N ILE A 522 20.32 -20.31 11.96
CA ILE A 522 21.06 -20.31 13.23
C ILE A 522 21.51 -18.88 13.60
N PHE A 523 21.27 -18.47 14.85
CA PHE A 523 21.36 -17.08 15.36
C PHE A 523 20.23 -16.12 14.95
N ARG A 524 19.47 -16.38 13.88
CA ARG A 524 18.29 -15.60 13.49
C ARG A 524 17.00 -16.11 14.14
N VAL A 525 16.81 -17.42 14.19
CA VAL A 525 15.69 -18.04 14.90
C VAL A 525 15.93 -17.96 16.41
N SER A 526 14.86 -17.76 17.18
CA SER A 526 14.94 -17.64 18.65
C SER A 526 14.64 -18.98 19.29
N GLY A 527 15.59 -19.50 20.06
CA GLY A 527 15.38 -20.69 20.89
C GLY A 527 14.45 -20.45 22.07
N SER A 528 14.09 -21.54 22.73
CA SER A 528 13.22 -21.54 23.92
C SER A 528 13.84 -20.71 25.05
N GLN A 529 13.17 -19.64 25.48
CA GLN A 529 13.67 -18.77 26.54
C GLN A 529 13.86 -19.49 27.88
N VAL A 530 13.08 -20.53 28.14
CA VAL A 530 13.22 -21.35 29.34
C VAL A 530 14.54 -22.13 29.27
N GLU A 531 14.79 -22.81 28.17
CA GLU A 531 16.00 -23.62 27.95
C GLU A 531 17.27 -22.77 27.89
N VAL A 532 17.22 -21.60 27.24
CA VAL A 532 18.32 -20.61 27.22
C VAL A 532 18.71 -20.21 28.65
N ASN A 533 17.73 -19.91 29.50
CA ASN A 533 18.00 -19.52 30.88
C ASN A 533 18.50 -20.70 31.72
N ASP A 534 17.97 -21.92 31.51
CA ASP A 534 18.40 -23.11 32.23
C ASP A 534 19.86 -23.48 31.92
N ILE A 535 20.24 -23.46 30.64
CA ILE A 535 21.63 -23.70 30.19
C ILE A 535 22.56 -22.60 30.73
N LYS A 536 22.16 -21.32 30.64
CA LYS A 536 22.93 -20.19 31.20
C LYS A 536 23.16 -20.37 32.70
N ASN A 537 22.10 -20.70 33.46
CA ASN A 537 22.17 -20.88 34.90
C ASN A 537 23.06 -22.06 35.28
N ALA A 538 23.11 -23.13 34.47
CA ALA A 538 24.03 -24.26 34.67
C ALA A 538 25.50 -23.82 34.55
N PHE A 539 25.84 -23.08 33.49
CA PHE A 539 27.17 -22.50 33.36
C PHE A 539 27.52 -21.52 34.51
N GLU A 540 26.56 -20.71 34.98
CA GLU A 540 26.77 -19.81 36.13
C GLU A 540 27.00 -20.56 37.45
N ARG A 541 26.48 -21.78 37.59
CA ARG A 541 26.79 -22.70 38.71
C ARG A 541 28.14 -23.41 38.56
N GLY A 542 28.83 -23.24 37.43
CA GLY A 542 30.09 -23.92 37.11
C GLY A 542 29.92 -25.32 36.53
N GLU A 543 28.72 -25.67 36.06
CA GLU A 543 28.44 -26.93 35.35
C GLU A 543 28.69 -26.74 33.84
N ASP A 544 29.05 -27.80 33.11
CA ASP A 544 29.07 -27.81 31.65
C ASP A 544 27.89 -28.65 31.12
N PRO A 545 26.72 -28.04 30.84
CA PRO A 545 25.55 -28.76 30.35
C PRO A 545 25.73 -29.34 28.94
N LEU A 546 26.81 -28.98 28.24
CA LEU A 546 27.14 -29.40 26.87
C LEU A 546 28.35 -30.35 26.81
N ALA A 547 28.82 -30.86 27.96
CA ALA A 547 29.98 -31.77 28.02
C ALA A 547 29.74 -33.14 27.35
N GLY A 548 28.48 -33.52 27.13
CA GLY A 548 28.09 -34.76 26.46
C GLY A 548 27.84 -34.56 24.97
N ASP A 549 28.14 -35.58 24.16
CA ASP A 549 27.87 -35.59 22.70
C ASP A 549 26.40 -35.98 22.39
N GLN A 550 25.49 -35.77 23.34
CA GLN A 550 24.06 -36.05 23.17
C GLN A 550 23.39 -34.81 22.58
N ASN A 551 22.69 -35.00 21.46
CA ASN A 551 22.00 -33.92 20.74
C ASN A 551 20.61 -33.65 21.36
N ASP A 552 20.56 -33.53 22.69
CA ASP A 552 19.32 -33.43 23.46
C ASP A 552 18.83 -31.97 23.64
N HIS A 553 19.67 -31.00 23.27
CA HIS A 553 19.39 -29.57 23.41
C HIS A 553 19.07 -28.96 22.05
N ASP A 554 18.13 -28.02 22.03
CA ASP A 554 17.80 -27.27 20.82
C ASP A 554 18.95 -26.35 20.37
N ILE A 555 19.26 -26.35 19.07
CA ILE A 555 20.38 -25.59 18.50
C ILE A 555 20.11 -24.08 18.61
N ASP A 556 18.87 -23.65 18.42
CA ASP A 556 18.49 -22.24 18.55
C ASP A 556 18.61 -21.76 20.01
N SER A 557 18.33 -22.63 20.98
CA SER A 557 18.58 -22.37 22.41
C SER A 557 20.06 -22.20 22.71
N ILE A 558 20.95 -23.06 22.20
CA ILE A 558 22.41 -22.92 22.40
C ILE A 558 22.95 -21.64 21.72
N ALA A 559 22.51 -21.35 20.50
CA ALA A 559 22.82 -20.08 19.82
C ALA A 559 22.31 -18.87 20.62
N GLY A 560 21.14 -19.00 21.26
CA GLY A 560 20.58 -18.03 22.20
C GLY A 560 21.48 -17.77 23.42
N VAL A 561 22.01 -18.83 24.04
CA VAL A 561 22.94 -18.73 25.18
C VAL A 561 24.22 -17.99 24.79
N LEU A 562 24.81 -18.33 23.64
CA LEU A 562 26.01 -17.65 23.14
C LEU A 562 25.77 -16.16 22.89
N LYS A 563 24.63 -15.80 22.27
CA LYS A 563 24.22 -14.39 22.08
C LYS A 563 24.06 -13.67 23.42
N LEU A 564 23.39 -14.32 24.37
CA LEU A 564 23.10 -13.74 25.68
C LEU A 564 24.38 -13.49 26.49
N TYR A 565 25.37 -14.38 26.37
CA TYR A 565 26.69 -14.19 26.99
C TYR A 565 27.36 -12.91 26.52
N PHE A 566 27.52 -12.72 25.21
CA PHE A 566 28.16 -11.51 24.67
C PHE A 566 27.37 -10.23 24.95
N ARG A 567 26.03 -10.32 25.01
CA ARG A 567 25.15 -9.20 25.38
C ARG A 567 25.28 -8.81 26.86
N GLY A 568 25.60 -9.77 27.73
CA GLY A 568 25.71 -9.60 29.17
C GLY A 568 27.12 -9.26 29.68
N LEU A 569 28.12 -9.11 28.80
CA LEU A 569 29.47 -8.71 29.20
C LEU A 569 29.48 -7.29 29.79
N GLU A 570 30.16 -7.08 30.92
CA GLU A 570 30.32 -5.75 31.54
C GLU A 570 31.01 -4.74 30.61
N GLY A 571 31.91 -5.23 29.75
CA GLY A 571 32.48 -4.49 28.62
C GLY A 571 32.11 -5.18 27.31
N ALA A 572 31.50 -4.45 26.37
CA ALA A 572 31.17 -4.99 25.05
C ALA A 572 32.44 -5.48 24.33
N LEU A 573 32.31 -6.60 23.59
CA LEU A 573 33.42 -7.15 22.79
C LEU A 573 33.99 -6.12 21.79
N PHE A 574 33.14 -5.21 21.32
CA PHE A 574 33.49 -3.99 20.61
C PHE A 574 33.17 -2.78 21.49
N PRO A 575 34.17 -2.21 22.19
CA PRO A 575 33.98 -1.01 22.99
C PRO A 575 33.53 0.17 22.11
N LYS A 576 32.70 1.07 22.66
CA LYS A 576 32.15 2.21 21.89
C LYS A 576 33.25 3.15 21.39
N GLU A 577 34.38 3.15 22.08
CA GLU A 577 35.56 3.97 21.81
C GLU A 577 36.20 3.63 20.47
N VAL A 578 36.10 2.37 20.01
CA VAL A 578 36.68 1.94 18.73
C VAL A 578 35.67 1.99 17.57
N PHE A 579 34.40 2.32 17.83
CA PHE A 579 33.33 2.27 16.83
C PHE A 579 33.59 3.21 15.64
N HIS A 580 33.88 4.49 15.91
CA HIS A 580 34.12 5.46 14.84
C HIS A 580 35.36 5.13 14.01
N ASP A 581 36.40 4.61 14.65
CA ASP A 581 37.62 4.18 13.96
C ASP A 581 37.35 2.98 13.05
N LEU A 582 36.55 2.00 13.49
CA LEU A 582 36.12 0.86 12.67
C LEU A 582 35.23 1.29 11.51
N ILE A 583 34.28 2.20 11.71
CA ILE A 583 33.42 2.72 10.63
C ILE A 583 34.24 3.49 9.59
N SER A 584 35.28 4.22 10.01
CA SER A 584 36.17 4.90 9.07
C SER A 584 36.91 3.91 8.15
N CYS A 585 37.23 2.72 8.66
CA CYS A 585 37.87 1.65 7.88
C CYS A 585 36.94 1.12 6.78
N VAL A 586 35.61 1.16 6.96
CA VAL A 586 34.62 0.69 5.96
C VAL A 586 34.65 1.56 4.70
N SER A 587 34.98 2.84 4.84
CA SER A 587 35.04 3.79 3.71
C SER A 587 36.34 3.71 2.90
N MET A 588 37.27 2.82 3.27
CA MET A 588 38.55 2.62 2.58
C MET A 588 38.38 1.67 1.38
N GLU A 589 38.74 2.15 0.19
CA GLU A 589 38.64 1.36 -1.06
C GLU A 589 39.69 0.24 -1.13
N SER A 590 40.88 0.45 -0.58
CA SER A 590 41.97 -0.54 -0.58
C SER A 590 41.79 -1.56 0.54
N LEU A 591 41.58 -2.83 0.17
CA LEU A 591 41.47 -3.95 1.12
C LEU A 591 42.72 -4.09 2.00
N GLN A 592 43.90 -3.83 1.43
CA GLN A 592 45.17 -3.94 2.14
C GLN A 592 45.33 -2.83 3.18
N GLU A 593 44.99 -1.59 2.83
CA GLU A 593 45.04 -0.45 3.77
C GLU A 593 43.98 -0.57 4.85
N ARG A 594 42.79 -1.07 4.48
CA ARG A 594 41.71 -1.38 5.42
C ARG A 594 42.12 -2.43 6.44
N ALA A 595 42.79 -3.51 6.00
CA ALA A 595 43.28 -4.54 6.91
C ALA A 595 44.32 -4.00 7.90
N VAL A 596 45.25 -3.14 7.44
CA VAL A 596 46.26 -2.50 8.29
C VAL A 596 45.61 -1.57 9.33
N HIS A 597 44.60 -0.79 8.94
CA HIS A 597 43.91 0.10 9.87
C HIS A 597 43.05 -0.66 10.88
N ILE A 598 42.31 -1.69 10.44
CA ILE A 598 41.58 -2.58 11.36
C ILE A 598 42.53 -3.21 12.37
N GLN A 599 43.69 -3.72 11.92
CA GLN A 599 44.70 -4.29 12.82
C GLN A 599 45.17 -3.27 13.87
N LYS A 600 45.43 -2.02 13.46
CA LYS A 600 45.86 -0.96 14.37
C LYS A 600 44.80 -0.62 15.41
N VAL A 601 43.52 -0.56 15.02
CA VAL A 601 42.39 -0.29 15.93
C VAL A 601 42.21 -1.44 16.92
N LEU A 602 42.27 -2.68 16.45
CA LEU A 602 42.13 -3.87 17.30
C LEU A 602 43.30 -4.02 18.28
N GLN A 603 44.54 -3.65 17.90
CA GLN A 603 45.70 -3.69 18.80
C GLN A 603 45.56 -2.79 20.05
N ALA A 604 44.64 -1.82 20.05
CA ALA A 604 44.35 -1.01 21.23
C ALA A 604 43.46 -1.71 22.27
N LEU A 605 42.87 -2.87 21.91
CA LEU A 605 41.97 -3.62 22.80
C LEU A 605 42.75 -4.54 23.76
N PRO A 606 42.15 -4.91 24.92
CA PRO A 606 42.76 -5.87 25.84
C PRO A 606 43.07 -7.21 25.15
N GLY A 607 44.20 -7.83 25.50
CA GLY A 607 44.63 -9.10 24.90
C GLY A 607 43.60 -10.22 25.03
N GLN A 608 42.87 -10.28 26.15
CA GLN A 608 41.80 -11.25 26.37
C GLN A 608 40.64 -11.06 25.36
N THR A 609 40.24 -9.82 25.10
CA THR A 609 39.23 -9.47 24.09
C THR A 609 39.67 -9.94 22.71
N LEU A 610 40.93 -9.73 22.34
CA LEU A 610 41.48 -10.17 21.05
C LEU A 610 41.46 -11.68 20.87
N ILE A 611 41.73 -12.44 21.93
CA ILE A 611 41.69 -13.91 21.88
C ILE A 611 40.24 -14.39 21.63
N ILE A 612 39.28 -13.82 22.35
CA ILE A 612 37.85 -14.15 22.19
C ILE A 612 37.36 -13.76 20.80
N MET A 613 37.71 -12.56 20.30
CA MET A 613 37.36 -12.11 18.95
C MET A 613 37.93 -13.03 17.88
N ARG A 614 39.19 -13.44 18.02
CA ARG A 614 39.83 -14.36 17.07
C ARG A 614 39.11 -15.72 17.05
N TYR A 615 38.71 -16.23 18.21
CA TYR A 615 37.98 -17.49 18.32
C TYR A 615 36.58 -17.38 17.70
N LEU A 616 35.84 -16.33 18.03
CA LEU A 616 34.50 -16.06 17.51
C LEU A 616 34.51 -15.86 15.99
N PHE A 617 35.43 -15.06 15.46
CA PHE A 617 35.50 -14.81 14.02
C PHE A 617 35.98 -15.99 13.21
N ALA A 618 36.84 -16.84 13.76
CA ALA A 618 37.18 -18.11 13.12
C ALA A 618 35.93 -19.00 12.98
N PHE A 619 35.12 -19.08 14.04
CA PHE A 619 33.85 -19.80 14.02
C PHE A 619 32.84 -19.19 13.03
N LEU A 620 32.58 -17.88 13.08
CA LEU A 620 31.63 -17.22 12.17
C LEU A 620 32.05 -17.33 10.70
N ASN A 621 33.35 -17.25 10.41
CA ASN A 621 33.86 -17.52 9.07
C ASN A 621 33.60 -18.98 8.64
N HIS A 622 33.77 -19.95 9.54
CA HIS A 622 33.45 -21.35 9.24
C HIS A 622 31.94 -21.60 9.06
N LEU A 623 31.09 -20.93 9.85
CA LEU A 623 29.64 -20.96 9.71
C LEU A 623 29.20 -20.43 8.35
N SER A 624 29.78 -19.30 7.92
CA SER A 624 29.46 -18.67 6.62
C SER A 624 29.85 -19.51 5.40
N GLN A 625 30.77 -20.45 5.55
CA GLN A 625 31.11 -21.40 4.48
C GLN A 625 29.99 -22.41 4.20
N HIS A 626 29.02 -22.54 5.11
CA HIS A 626 27.85 -23.42 4.99
C HIS A 626 26.56 -22.62 4.69
N SER A 627 26.68 -21.39 4.20
CA SER A 627 25.56 -20.48 3.95
C SER A 627 24.51 -21.02 2.96
N GLU A 628 24.89 -21.96 2.09
CA GLU A 628 23.96 -22.64 1.18
C GLU A 628 22.92 -23.49 1.89
N GLU A 629 23.22 -23.98 3.10
CA GLU A 629 22.35 -24.86 3.88
C GLU A 629 21.75 -24.13 5.09
N ASN A 630 22.58 -23.43 5.86
CA ASN A 630 22.13 -22.73 7.06
C ASN A 630 21.52 -21.34 6.79
N MET A 631 21.59 -20.83 5.55
CA MET A 631 21.07 -19.52 5.15
C MET A 631 21.68 -18.33 5.92
N MET A 632 22.90 -18.50 6.46
CA MET A 632 23.67 -17.48 7.19
C MET A 632 24.95 -17.12 6.42
N ASP A 633 24.98 -15.94 5.81
CA ASP A 633 26.13 -15.37 5.10
C ASP A 633 26.83 -14.28 5.95
N PRO A 634 27.97 -13.72 5.51
CA PRO A 634 28.65 -12.64 6.25
C PRO A 634 27.86 -11.31 6.37
N TYR A 635 26.74 -11.16 5.67
CA TYR A 635 25.85 -9.99 5.80
C TYR A 635 24.85 -10.16 6.96
N ASN A 636 24.49 -11.40 7.32
CA ASN A 636 23.68 -11.72 8.50
C ASN A 636 24.45 -11.51 9.81
#